data_AF-A0AAN5CPL1-F1
#
_entry.id   AF-A0AAN5CPL1-F1
#
_cell.length_a   1.000
_cell.length_b   1.000
_cell.length_c   1.000
_cell.angle_alpha   90.00
_cell.angle_beta   90.00
_cell.angle_gamma   90.00
#
_symmetry.space_group_name_H-M   'P 1'
#
loop_
_entity.id
_entity.type
_entity.pdbx_description
1 polymer ?
#
loop_
_entity_poly.entity_id
_entity_poly.type
_entity_poly.pdbx_seq_one_letter_code
_entity_poly.pdbx_strand_id
1 'polypeptide(L)'
;MQICGPAPVLVLVSGLCPNYQLLACSWLSCPHLMMRGAYAVLSPFGQSHAFEERKVKVGPEDDPLKIGRAVARLKPCQDNAIFDCKVLSRNHAVLYYDDGSFYLKDTKSSNGTFVNNDRLASTGEESEPKQVYSGDILQFGVEIVENSNKVAHGCIFAIVRLFDNEGNEAEPPSLSTTTSTSVKQDNDAYFGYSLIGSHQLFQLQQYLKEALYREKTREEKMRQLEEVLVATEAASETAWKAGVNEDRLLARIESLEAALSIHSKNSTPDKLKQELDRLVEERSQLEMTARENVNRALEEKNESTMRLADVERSMITTEEECNHLRKKVDELEESLASSIDALEKQIILMTSQSKLISEAEGRAEEAEMRLRDRERSITLNERKEELGDDKLRSALVYLATSPPIDRQLLSSLHSVTSQMLKESSEESGEEDETEAIPPVPDAPQGHISDDVQRDSSQIPDVTVLNDVQRQLAEVTREKLALEVELESLRLVRQRNTSVVKGLEMVKMDTIGSDGIGCRGGMGGRELAIVNHWPSMAVVALVPGLGFLLLLFLPLFSRLSIQS
;
A
#
# COMPACT_ATOMS: atom_id res chain seq x y z
N MET A 1 -69.37 -22.78 59.65
CA MET A 1 -69.52 -24.05 58.90
C MET A 1 -68.13 -24.55 58.56
N GLN A 2 -67.73 -25.72 59.12
CA GLN A 2 -66.51 -26.56 58.89
C GLN A 2 -65.17 -25.83 58.61
N ILE A 3 -64.12 -25.76 59.43
CA ILE A 3 -63.43 -26.57 60.48
C ILE A 3 -62.77 -27.90 60.00
N CYS A 4 -61.43 -27.93 60.19
CA CYS A 4 -60.45 -29.05 60.22
C CYS A 4 -60.01 -29.66 58.87
N GLY A 5 -58.74 -29.97 58.60
CA GLY A 5 -57.56 -30.19 59.46
C GLY A 5 -56.23 -30.32 58.66
N PRO A 6 -55.12 -30.75 59.31
CA PRO A 6 -53.76 -30.22 59.07
C PRO A 6 -52.76 -31.16 58.36
N ALA A 7 -51.59 -30.59 58.04
CA ALA A 7 -50.40 -31.24 57.46
C ALA A 7 -49.71 -32.25 58.40
N PRO A 8 -49.01 -33.28 57.88
CA PRO A 8 -48.14 -34.15 58.68
C PRO A 8 -46.66 -33.73 58.62
N VAL A 9 -46.04 -33.73 59.80
CA VAL A 9 -44.60 -33.75 60.06
C VAL A 9 -44.18 -35.22 60.13
N LEU A 10 -43.12 -35.63 59.41
CA LEU A 10 -42.54 -36.96 59.53
C LEU A 10 -41.18 -36.88 60.25
N VAL A 11 -41.16 -37.41 61.47
CA VAL A 11 -39.95 -37.77 62.25
C VAL A 11 -39.63 -39.23 61.92
N LEU A 12 -38.38 -39.55 61.57
CA LEU A 12 -37.91 -40.93 61.47
C LEU A 12 -36.68 -41.14 62.37
N VAL A 13 -36.85 -42.04 63.32
CA VAL A 13 -35.86 -42.51 64.30
C VAL A 13 -35.10 -43.70 63.71
N SER A 14 -33.83 -43.75 64.11
CA SER A 14 -32.73 -44.67 63.85
C SER A 14 -32.97 -46.19 63.98
N GLY A 15 -32.25 -46.95 63.13
CA GLY A 15 -31.32 -48.00 63.60
C GLY A 15 -31.50 -49.42 63.06
N LEU A 16 -30.57 -49.87 62.20
CA LEU A 16 -29.72 -51.10 62.30
C LEU A 16 -29.22 -51.59 60.91
N CYS A 17 -27.89 -51.61 60.73
CA CYS A 17 -27.09 -52.22 59.63
C CYS A 17 -27.09 -53.78 59.69
N PRO A 18 -26.33 -54.58 58.88
CA PRO A 18 -25.34 -54.29 57.81
C PRO A 18 -25.35 -55.23 56.56
N ASN A 19 -24.78 -54.81 55.41
CA ASN A 19 -23.55 -55.42 54.82
C ASN A 19 -23.20 -54.90 53.41
N TYR A 20 -21.89 -54.85 53.17
CA TYR A 20 -21.14 -54.32 52.05
C TYR A 20 -21.22 -55.16 50.76
N GLN A 21 -21.27 -54.54 49.57
CA GLN A 21 -20.21 -54.55 48.53
C GLN A 21 -20.69 -54.03 47.16
N LEU A 22 -20.08 -52.91 46.73
CA LEU A 22 -19.63 -52.50 45.39
C LEU A 22 -20.09 -53.30 44.15
N LEU A 23 -20.66 -52.63 43.15
CA LEU A 23 -19.98 -52.33 41.86
C LEU A 23 -20.94 -51.64 40.85
N ALA A 24 -20.31 -50.86 39.98
CA ALA A 24 -20.85 -49.83 39.12
C ALA A 24 -21.35 -50.33 37.74
N CYS A 25 -22.21 -49.50 37.13
CA CYS A 25 -22.34 -49.19 35.70
C CYS A 25 -22.59 -50.31 34.66
N SER A 26 -23.70 -50.17 33.91
CA SER A 26 -23.61 -49.98 32.45
C SER A 26 -24.95 -49.53 31.84
N TRP A 27 -24.89 -48.35 31.22
CA TRP A 27 -25.78 -47.90 30.15
C TRP A 27 -25.21 -48.42 28.83
N LEU A 28 -26.05 -49.04 27.99
CA LEU A 28 -25.89 -49.12 26.53
C LEU A 28 -27.22 -49.62 25.93
N SER A 29 -27.90 -48.76 25.19
CA SER A 29 -28.97 -49.17 24.27
C SER A 29 -28.78 -48.42 22.96
N CYS A 30 -28.48 -49.17 21.90
CA CYS A 30 -28.28 -48.72 20.52
C CYS A 30 -29.62 -48.63 19.77
N PRO A 31 -29.87 -47.62 18.92
CA PRO A 31 -31.02 -47.62 18.02
C PRO A 31 -30.59 -47.88 16.57
N HIS A 32 -30.73 -49.12 16.11
CA HIS A 32 -30.75 -49.45 14.68
C HIS A 32 -31.91 -50.42 14.41
N LEU A 33 -33.10 -49.88 14.12
CA LEU A 33 -34.24 -50.67 13.68
C LEU A 33 -34.97 -49.96 12.52
N MET A 34 -34.66 -50.42 11.31
CA MET A 34 -35.52 -50.59 10.13
C MET A 34 -36.57 -49.52 9.79
N MET A 35 -36.23 -48.64 8.84
CA MET A 35 -37.20 -47.97 7.96
C MET A 35 -37.41 -48.87 6.73
N ARG A 36 -38.55 -49.56 6.61
CA ARG A 36 -38.93 -50.25 5.36
C ARG A 36 -39.55 -49.23 4.38
N GLY A 37 -39.05 -49.20 3.15
CA GLY A 37 -39.50 -48.34 2.04
C GLY A 37 -38.43 -47.34 1.58
N ALA A 38 -38.49 -46.96 0.31
CA ALA A 38 -37.58 -45.99 -0.30
C ALA A 38 -37.62 -44.66 0.47
N TYR A 39 -36.45 -44.07 0.68
CA TYR A 39 -36.32 -42.81 1.40
C TYR A 39 -35.21 -41.95 0.82
N ALA A 40 -35.39 -40.63 0.98
CA ALA A 40 -34.41 -39.63 0.62
C ALA A 40 -33.90 -38.94 1.88
N VAL A 41 -32.61 -38.62 1.89
CA VAL A 41 -31.99 -37.73 2.88
C VAL A 41 -31.62 -36.44 2.16
N LEU A 42 -32.20 -35.33 2.60
CA LEU A 42 -31.94 -33.99 2.07
C LEU A 42 -31.08 -33.23 3.07
N SER A 43 -29.82 -32.98 2.71
CA SER A 43 -28.87 -32.26 3.55
C SER A 43 -28.61 -30.86 2.98
N PRO A 44 -28.60 -29.79 3.81
CA PRO A 44 -28.34 -28.43 3.32
C PRO A 44 -26.94 -28.31 2.72
N PHE A 45 -26.83 -27.61 1.59
CA PHE A 45 -25.57 -27.46 0.86
C PHE A 45 -25.27 -26.00 0.50
N GLY A 46 -24.00 -25.60 0.59
CA GLY A 46 -23.51 -24.30 0.10
C GLY A 46 -24.25 -23.09 0.68
N GLN A 47 -24.78 -22.23 -0.21
CA GLN A 47 -25.49 -20.99 0.13
C GLN A 47 -27.00 -21.18 0.36
N SER A 48 -27.44 -22.39 0.74
CA SER A 48 -28.86 -22.64 1.03
C SER A 48 -29.38 -21.73 2.15
N HIS A 49 -30.65 -21.31 2.01
CA HIS A 49 -31.47 -20.92 3.14
C HIS A 49 -31.46 -22.02 4.19
N ALA A 50 -31.33 -21.65 5.47
CA ALA A 50 -31.12 -22.60 6.55
C ALA A 50 -32.29 -23.60 6.68
N PHE A 51 -31.97 -24.89 6.73
CA PHE A 51 -32.88 -25.97 7.10
C PHE A 51 -32.07 -27.14 7.69
N GLU A 52 -32.67 -27.92 8.58
CA GLU A 52 -32.05 -29.13 9.14
C GLU A 52 -32.10 -30.28 8.15
N GLU A 53 -31.13 -31.20 8.21
CA GLU A 53 -31.16 -32.43 7.42
C GLU A 53 -32.45 -33.22 7.65
N ARG A 54 -33.06 -33.71 6.56
CA ARG A 54 -34.36 -34.37 6.61
C ARG A 54 -34.30 -35.75 6.02
N LYS A 55 -34.85 -36.73 6.74
CA LYS A 55 -34.99 -38.11 6.28
C LYS A 55 -36.46 -38.36 5.98
N VAL A 56 -36.79 -38.37 4.69
CA VAL A 56 -38.15 -38.37 4.16
C VAL A 56 -38.41 -39.66 3.41
N LYS A 57 -39.55 -40.29 3.66
CA LYS A 57 -39.99 -41.44 2.85
C LYS A 57 -40.42 -40.96 1.47
N VAL A 58 -40.05 -41.70 0.43
CA VAL A 58 -40.42 -41.42 -0.96
C VAL A 58 -41.41 -42.50 -1.38
N GLY A 59 -42.62 -42.08 -1.74
CA GLY A 59 -43.66 -42.97 -2.24
C GLY A 59 -43.59 -43.19 -3.76
N PRO A 60 -44.44 -44.08 -4.28
CA PRO A 60 -44.61 -44.30 -5.72
C PRO A 60 -45.27 -43.10 -6.41
N GLU A 61 -45.38 -43.12 -7.74
CA GLU A 61 -45.96 -42.01 -8.53
C GLU A 61 -47.39 -41.60 -8.08
N ASP A 62 -48.19 -42.56 -7.58
CA ASP A 62 -49.54 -42.31 -7.06
C ASP A 62 -49.57 -41.53 -5.72
N ASP A 63 -48.49 -41.60 -4.93
CA ASP A 63 -48.35 -40.86 -3.66
C ASP A 63 -46.92 -40.29 -3.53
N PRO A 64 -46.61 -39.24 -4.32
CA PRO A 64 -45.25 -38.74 -4.42
C PRO A 64 -44.90 -37.85 -3.21
N LEU A 65 -43.62 -37.78 -2.85
CA LEU A 65 -43.12 -36.86 -1.83
C LEU A 65 -43.25 -35.42 -2.33
N LYS A 66 -44.02 -34.60 -1.61
CA LYS A 66 -44.26 -33.20 -1.96
C LYS A 66 -43.17 -32.30 -1.39
N ILE A 67 -42.58 -31.49 -2.25
CA ILE A 67 -41.57 -30.48 -1.93
C ILE A 67 -42.18 -29.10 -2.10
N GLY A 68 -42.09 -28.26 -1.08
CA GLY A 68 -42.65 -26.92 -1.18
C GLY A 68 -42.59 -26.09 0.10
N ARG A 69 -43.29 -24.96 0.09
CA ARG A 69 -43.28 -23.98 1.17
C ARG A 69 -44.28 -24.32 2.28
N ALA A 70 -43.88 -24.07 3.52
CA ALA A 70 -44.72 -24.13 4.71
C ALA A 70 -46.02 -23.32 4.55
N VAL A 71 -47.12 -23.89 5.02
CA VAL A 71 -48.45 -23.25 5.10
C VAL A 71 -49.05 -23.52 6.47
N ALA A 72 -50.07 -22.77 6.88
CA ALA A 72 -50.67 -22.90 8.22
C ALA A 72 -51.04 -24.34 8.64
N ARG A 73 -51.37 -25.21 7.68
CA ARG A 73 -51.73 -26.63 7.90
C ARG A 73 -50.55 -27.61 7.83
N LEU A 74 -49.44 -27.24 7.18
CA LEU A 74 -48.28 -28.11 6.94
C LEU A 74 -47.01 -27.37 7.36
N LYS A 75 -46.49 -27.75 8.53
CA LYS A 75 -45.27 -27.16 9.11
C LYS A 75 -44.03 -27.95 8.69
N PRO A 76 -42.86 -27.29 8.60
CA PRO A 76 -41.58 -27.98 8.43
C PRO A 76 -41.34 -29.02 9.52
N CYS A 77 -40.91 -30.22 9.14
CA CYS A 77 -40.55 -31.29 10.06
C CYS A 77 -39.41 -32.13 9.45
N GLN A 78 -38.69 -32.90 10.27
CA GLN A 78 -37.56 -33.73 9.83
C GLN A 78 -37.97 -34.90 8.91
N ASP A 79 -39.25 -35.25 8.90
CA ASP A 79 -39.86 -36.33 8.13
C ASP A 79 -40.65 -35.84 6.91
N ASN A 80 -40.59 -34.55 6.56
CA ASN A 80 -41.23 -33.98 5.38
C ASN A 80 -40.30 -33.06 4.57
N ALA A 81 -40.62 -32.79 3.31
CA ALA A 81 -39.86 -31.88 2.46
C ALA A 81 -40.52 -30.48 2.35
N ILE A 82 -41.06 -29.99 3.48
CA ILE A 82 -41.73 -28.68 3.56
C ILE A 82 -40.81 -27.63 4.20
N PHE A 83 -40.45 -26.60 3.45
CA PHE A 83 -39.48 -25.59 3.89
C PHE A 83 -40.15 -24.27 4.26
N ASP A 84 -39.67 -23.62 5.32
CA ASP A 84 -40.08 -22.24 5.63
C ASP A 84 -39.22 -21.28 4.81
N CYS A 85 -39.46 -21.24 3.50
CA CYS A 85 -38.68 -20.46 2.55
C CYS A 85 -39.60 -19.70 1.60
N LYS A 86 -39.51 -18.36 1.64
CA LYS A 86 -40.44 -17.47 0.92
C LYS A 86 -40.37 -17.65 -0.61
N VAL A 87 -39.19 -17.94 -1.14
CA VAL A 87 -38.95 -18.11 -2.59
C VAL A 87 -39.46 -19.45 -3.14
N LEU A 88 -39.88 -20.38 -2.28
CA LEU A 88 -40.52 -21.63 -2.72
C LEU A 88 -42.02 -21.44 -2.95
N SER A 89 -42.53 -22.22 -3.91
CA SER A 89 -43.95 -22.37 -4.16
C SER A 89 -44.54 -23.36 -3.14
N ARG A 90 -45.86 -23.27 -2.86
CA ARG A 90 -46.52 -24.21 -1.93
C ARG A 90 -46.44 -25.66 -2.42
N ASN A 91 -46.66 -25.86 -3.71
CA ASN A 91 -46.37 -27.09 -4.44
C ASN A 91 -45.28 -26.73 -5.43
N HIS A 92 -44.02 -27.03 -5.11
CA HIS A 92 -42.88 -26.58 -5.91
C HIS A 92 -42.36 -27.71 -6.81
N ALA A 93 -42.12 -28.88 -6.21
CA ALA A 93 -41.72 -30.07 -6.93
C ALA A 93 -42.27 -31.32 -6.23
N VAL A 94 -42.21 -32.44 -6.93
CA VAL A 94 -42.52 -33.76 -6.38
C VAL A 94 -41.38 -34.72 -6.69
N LEU A 95 -41.04 -35.54 -5.69
CA LEU A 95 -40.06 -36.62 -5.81
C LEU A 95 -40.80 -37.95 -5.62
N TYR A 96 -40.63 -38.88 -6.56
CA TYR A 96 -41.25 -40.19 -6.47
C TYR A 96 -40.27 -41.28 -6.87
N TYR A 97 -40.59 -42.50 -6.45
CA TYR A 97 -39.80 -43.68 -6.72
C TYR A 97 -40.60 -44.64 -7.59
N ASP A 98 -40.10 -44.95 -8.78
CA ASP A 98 -40.74 -45.85 -9.73
C ASP A 98 -39.72 -46.76 -10.39
N ASP A 99 -40.06 -48.03 -10.57
CA ASP A 99 -39.26 -49.09 -11.21
C ASP A 99 -37.75 -49.07 -10.86
N GLY A 100 -37.41 -48.96 -9.57
CA GLY A 100 -36.00 -48.96 -9.13
C GLY A 100 -35.30 -47.60 -9.19
N SER A 101 -35.98 -46.56 -9.66
CA SER A 101 -35.41 -45.25 -9.97
C SER A 101 -36.14 -44.11 -9.29
N PHE A 102 -35.42 -43.05 -8.95
CA PHE A 102 -35.99 -41.83 -8.38
C PHE A 102 -36.16 -40.77 -9.44
N TYR A 103 -37.32 -40.12 -9.44
CA TYR A 103 -37.67 -39.08 -10.42
C TYR A 103 -38.12 -37.82 -9.71
N LEU A 104 -37.54 -36.68 -10.12
CA LEU A 104 -37.91 -35.35 -9.68
C LEU A 104 -38.67 -34.63 -10.79
N LYS A 105 -39.80 -34.02 -10.42
CA LYS A 105 -40.67 -33.28 -11.34
C LYS A 105 -41.02 -31.91 -10.76
N ASP A 106 -40.85 -30.85 -11.54
CA ASP A 106 -41.29 -29.50 -11.19
C ASP A 106 -42.80 -29.34 -11.44
N THR A 107 -43.55 -28.89 -10.43
CA THR A 107 -45.01 -28.74 -10.49
C THR A 107 -45.43 -27.29 -10.77
N LYS A 108 -44.91 -26.68 -11.84
CA LYS A 108 -45.19 -25.28 -12.23
C LYS A 108 -44.72 -24.27 -11.18
N SER A 109 -43.51 -24.48 -10.68
CA SER A 109 -42.90 -23.57 -9.72
C SER A 109 -42.66 -22.18 -10.31
N SER A 110 -42.82 -21.14 -9.50
CA SER A 110 -42.67 -19.75 -9.95
C SER A 110 -41.21 -19.36 -10.17
N ASN A 111 -40.30 -19.96 -9.39
CA ASN A 111 -38.87 -19.62 -9.40
C ASN A 111 -38.00 -20.75 -9.96
N GLY A 112 -38.57 -21.87 -10.40
CA GLY A 112 -37.86 -22.99 -11.00
C GLY A 112 -37.25 -23.99 -10.01
N THR A 113 -37.18 -25.23 -10.44
CA THR A 113 -36.41 -26.34 -9.84
C THR A 113 -35.20 -26.67 -10.71
N PHE A 114 -34.05 -26.93 -10.08
CA PHE A 114 -32.80 -27.24 -10.77
C PHE A 114 -32.15 -28.50 -10.18
N VAL A 115 -31.51 -29.29 -11.04
CA VAL A 115 -30.71 -30.47 -10.68
C VAL A 115 -29.31 -30.25 -11.24
N ASN A 116 -28.29 -30.23 -10.39
CA ASN A 116 -26.89 -29.98 -10.79
C ASN A 116 -26.71 -28.69 -11.62
N ASN A 117 -27.41 -27.62 -11.23
CA ASN A 117 -27.51 -26.31 -11.93
C ASN A 117 -28.30 -26.31 -13.25
N ASP A 118 -28.82 -27.45 -13.71
CA ASP A 118 -29.69 -27.51 -14.88
C ASP A 118 -31.16 -27.33 -14.48
N ARG A 119 -31.83 -26.37 -15.12
CA ARG A 119 -33.25 -26.09 -14.85
C ARG A 119 -34.16 -27.14 -15.51
N LEU A 120 -35.14 -27.65 -14.77
CA LEU A 120 -36.04 -28.72 -15.26
C LEU A 120 -37.12 -28.25 -16.23
N ALA A 121 -37.70 -27.07 -16.02
CA ALA A 121 -38.76 -26.50 -16.87
C ALA A 121 -38.61 -24.99 -17.04
N SER A 122 -39.31 -24.47 -18.05
CA SER A 122 -39.49 -23.03 -18.21
C SER A 122 -40.40 -22.48 -17.09
N THR A 123 -40.43 -21.15 -16.91
CA THR A 123 -41.09 -20.54 -15.74
C THR A 123 -42.60 -20.73 -15.78
N GLY A 124 -43.16 -21.39 -14.76
CA GLY A 124 -44.61 -21.62 -14.65
C GLY A 124 -45.13 -22.80 -15.49
N GLU A 125 -44.25 -23.56 -16.13
CA GLU A 125 -44.58 -24.81 -16.84
C GLU A 125 -44.20 -26.03 -15.98
N GLU A 126 -44.86 -27.15 -16.26
CA GLU A 126 -44.60 -28.42 -15.57
C GLU A 126 -43.45 -29.13 -16.29
N SER A 127 -42.49 -29.69 -15.54
CA SER A 127 -41.38 -30.40 -16.17
C SER A 127 -41.76 -31.82 -16.55
N GLU A 128 -41.03 -32.38 -17.51
CA GLU A 128 -40.93 -33.83 -17.65
C GLU A 128 -40.22 -34.42 -16.41
N PRO A 129 -40.53 -35.66 -15.99
CA PRO A 129 -39.82 -36.31 -14.90
C PRO A 129 -38.34 -36.51 -15.23
N LYS A 130 -37.46 -35.99 -14.38
CA LYS A 130 -36.02 -36.16 -14.53
C LYS A 130 -35.52 -37.14 -13.48
N GLN A 131 -34.82 -38.18 -13.92
CA GLN A 131 -34.19 -39.14 -13.02
C GLN A 131 -33.09 -38.44 -12.22
N VAL A 132 -33.03 -38.73 -10.92
CA VAL A 132 -32.06 -38.17 -9.96
C VAL A 132 -31.32 -39.29 -9.25
N TYR A 133 -30.06 -39.03 -8.91
CA TYR A 133 -29.15 -39.98 -8.27
C TYR A 133 -28.65 -39.46 -6.92
N SER A 134 -28.17 -40.36 -6.09
CA SER A 134 -27.49 -40.01 -4.83
C SER A 134 -26.25 -39.18 -5.11
N GLY A 135 -26.14 -38.04 -4.43
CA GLY A 135 -25.10 -37.04 -4.62
C GLY A 135 -25.51 -35.85 -5.49
N ASP A 136 -26.66 -35.91 -6.15
CA ASP A 136 -27.16 -34.77 -6.94
C ASP A 136 -27.49 -33.56 -6.06
N ILE A 137 -27.24 -32.37 -6.61
CA ILE A 137 -27.54 -31.10 -5.97
C ILE A 137 -28.89 -30.61 -6.49
N LEU A 138 -29.88 -30.57 -5.60
CA LEU A 138 -31.20 -30.05 -5.88
C LEU A 138 -31.29 -28.60 -5.42
N GLN A 139 -31.73 -27.72 -6.31
CA GLN A 139 -31.99 -26.31 -5.99
C GLN A 139 -33.47 -26.00 -6.23
N PHE A 140 -34.11 -25.40 -5.22
CA PHE A 140 -35.49 -24.94 -5.29
C PHE A 140 -35.56 -23.43 -5.17
N GLY A 141 -35.99 -22.79 -6.26
CA GLY A 141 -36.04 -21.34 -6.40
C GLY A 141 -34.70 -20.67 -6.65
N VAL A 142 -34.76 -19.34 -6.82
CA VAL A 142 -33.62 -18.45 -7.01
C VAL A 142 -33.67 -17.39 -5.91
N GLU A 143 -32.51 -16.88 -5.50
CA GLU A 143 -32.43 -15.78 -4.53
C GLU A 143 -33.12 -14.52 -5.07
N ILE A 144 -34.05 -13.96 -4.29
CA ILE A 144 -34.77 -12.74 -4.65
C ILE A 144 -34.41 -11.64 -3.67
N VAL A 145 -33.94 -10.50 -4.19
CA VAL A 145 -33.70 -9.29 -3.41
C VAL A 145 -34.90 -8.36 -3.55
N GLU A 146 -35.57 -8.04 -2.45
CA GLU A 146 -36.71 -7.11 -2.48
C GLU A 146 -36.23 -5.65 -2.53
N ASN A 147 -36.63 -4.91 -3.58
CA ASN A 147 -36.22 -3.52 -3.81
C ASN A 147 -36.66 -2.54 -2.71
N SER A 148 -37.69 -2.87 -1.93
CA SER A 148 -38.23 -2.00 -0.88
C SER A 148 -37.36 -1.92 0.38
N ASN A 149 -36.79 -3.06 0.80
CA ASN A 149 -36.08 -3.16 2.09
C ASN A 149 -34.63 -3.67 1.95
N LYS A 150 -34.15 -3.94 0.73
CA LYS A 150 -32.83 -4.56 0.46
C LYS A 150 -32.61 -5.88 1.23
N VAL A 151 -33.69 -6.59 1.55
CA VAL A 151 -33.63 -7.91 2.18
C VAL A 151 -33.55 -8.96 1.09
N ALA A 152 -32.51 -9.77 1.10
CA ALA A 152 -32.37 -10.92 0.22
C ALA A 152 -33.04 -12.15 0.86
N HIS A 153 -33.87 -12.84 0.07
CA HIS A 153 -34.47 -14.11 0.45
C HIS A 153 -33.76 -15.23 -0.29
N GLY A 154 -32.94 -16.00 0.44
CA GLY A 154 -32.19 -17.14 -0.10
C GLY A 154 -33.07 -18.29 -0.57
N CYS A 155 -32.57 -19.08 -1.52
CA CYS A 155 -33.20 -20.29 -2.05
C CYS A 155 -32.70 -21.56 -1.34
N ILE A 156 -33.32 -22.71 -1.59
CA ILE A 156 -32.95 -23.98 -0.94
C ILE A 156 -31.99 -24.74 -1.84
N PHE A 157 -30.82 -25.10 -1.31
CA PHE A 157 -29.87 -26.03 -1.92
C PHE A 157 -29.74 -27.27 -1.03
N ALA A 158 -30.04 -28.43 -1.60
CA ALA A 158 -29.97 -29.71 -0.90
C ALA A 158 -29.13 -30.71 -1.71
N ILE A 159 -28.17 -31.36 -1.06
CA ILE A 159 -27.62 -32.62 -1.60
C ILE A 159 -28.59 -33.73 -1.24
N VAL A 160 -28.98 -34.53 -2.22
CA VAL A 160 -29.88 -35.66 -2.02
C VAL A 160 -29.11 -36.96 -1.91
N ARG A 161 -29.44 -37.80 -0.93
CA ARG A 161 -29.05 -39.21 -0.88
C ARG A 161 -30.29 -40.06 -0.93
N LEU A 162 -30.35 -40.96 -1.89
CA LEU A 162 -31.53 -41.72 -2.26
C LEU A 162 -31.28 -43.19 -1.96
N PHE A 163 -32.18 -43.81 -1.21
CA PHE A 163 -32.09 -45.20 -0.83
C PHE A 163 -33.34 -45.94 -1.29
N ASP A 164 -33.14 -47.00 -2.06
CA ASP A 164 -34.21 -47.83 -2.61
C ASP A 164 -34.96 -48.62 -1.51
N ASN A 165 -35.92 -49.44 -1.92
CA ASN A 165 -36.70 -50.28 -0.99
C ASN A 165 -35.85 -51.36 -0.28
N GLU A 166 -34.69 -51.69 -0.82
CA GLU A 166 -33.75 -52.70 -0.31
C GLU A 166 -32.66 -52.07 0.58
N GLY A 167 -32.59 -50.74 0.62
CA GLY A 167 -31.60 -49.96 1.35
C GLY A 167 -30.31 -49.69 0.57
N ASN A 168 -30.26 -50.02 -0.73
CA ASN A 168 -29.14 -49.66 -1.59
C ASN A 168 -29.23 -48.18 -1.97
N GLU A 169 -28.07 -47.52 -2.03
CA GLU A 169 -27.97 -46.14 -2.46
C GLU A 169 -28.10 -46.08 -4.00
N ALA A 170 -28.98 -45.23 -4.51
CA ALA A 170 -29.21 -45.06 -5.95
C ALA A 170 -28.06 -44.26 -6.59
N GLU A 171 -26.89 -44.88 -6.69
CA GLU A 171 -25.68 -44.30 -7.30
C GLU A 171 -25.80 -44.21 -8.84
N PRO A 172 -25.12 -43.24 -9.48
CA PRO A 172 -25.14 -43.10 -10.93
C PRO A 172 -24.48 -44.31 -11.63
N PRO A 173 -24.91 -44.69 -12.86
CA PRO A 173 -24.44 -45.89 -13.58
C PRO A 173 -22.92 -45.99 -13.81
N SER A 174 -22.15 -44.92 -13.59
CA SER A 174 -20.71 -44.84 -13.83
C SER A 174 -19.81 -45.17 -12.63
N LEU A 175 -20.38 -45.51 -11.46
CA LEU A 175 -19.62 -45.73 -10.21
C LEU A 175 -19.41 -47.21 -9.82
N SER A 176 -19.75 -48.18 -10.67
CA SER A 176 -19.50 -49.60 -10.39
C SER A 176 -18.02 -49.96 -10.59
N THR A 177 -17.14 -49.56 -9.66
CA THR A 177 -15.85 -50.25 -9.48
C THR A 177 -15.96 -51.15 -8.26
N THR A 178 -16.23 -52.41 -8.55
CA THR A 178 -16.23 -53.55 -7.64
C THR A 178 -14.91 -53.64 -6.86
N THR A 179 -14.93 -53.31 -5.57
CA THR A 179 -13.91 -53.77 -4.61
C THR A 179 -14.28 -55.16 -4.10
N SER A 180 -13.98 -56.17 -4.93
CA SER A 180 -13.81 -57.55 -4.48
C SER A 180 -12.40 -58.01 -4.83
N THR A 181 -11.51 -57.79 -3.87
CA THR A 181 -10.15 -58.32 -3.83
C THR A 181 -10.19 -59.84 -3.87
N SER A 182 -9.78 -60.44 -4.99
CA SER A 182 -9.24 -61.80 -5.01
C SER A 182 -7.97 -61.82 -5.84
N VAL A 183 -6.87 -62.04 -5.12
CA VAL A 183 -5.50 -62.14 -5.61
C VAL A 183 -5.37 -63.41 -6.45
N LYS A 184 -4.92 -63.27 -7.70
CA LYS A 184 -4.06 -64.28 -8.37
C LYS A 184 -2.98 -63.56 -9.17
N GLN A 185 -1.73 -63.92 -8.86
CA GLN A 185 -0.51 -63.51 -9.55
C GLN A 185 -0.48 -64.12 -10.96
N ASP A 186 -0.02 -63.36 -11.96
CA ASP A 186 1.27 -63.59 -12.64
C ASP A 186 1.40 -62.76 -13.92
N ASN A 187 2.63 -62.25 -14.10
CA ASN A 187 3.32 -61.86 -15.33
C ASN A 187 3.08 -60.50 -16.04
N ASP A 188 4.23 -59.82 -16.10
CA ASP A 188 4.80 -59.07 -17.23
C ASP A 188 4.41 -57.62 -17.53
N ALA A 189 5.47 -56.80 -17.45
CA ALA A 189 5.83 -55.71 -18.34
C ALA A 189 4.97 -54.43 -18.34
N TYR A 190 5.54 -53.42 -17.67
CA TYR A 190 5.94 -52.17 -18.34
C TYR A 190 4.89 -51.53 -19.27
N PHE A 191 3.91 -50.85 -18.69
CA PHE A 191 3.33 -49.55 -19.11
C PHE A 191 2.02 -49.35 -18.34
N GLY A 192 2.09 -48.62 -17.23
CA GLY A 192 0.96 -48.50 -16.31
C GLY A 192 0.97 -47.20 -15.53
N TYR A 193 1.38 -46.09 -16.16
CA TYR A 193 0.75 -44.82 -15.80
C TYR A 193 -0.71 -45.03 -16.20
N SER A 194 -1.56 -45.41 -15.24
CA SER A 194 -2.99 -45.22 -15.39
C SER A 194 -3.13 -43.73 -15.70
N LEU A 195 -3.26 -43.39 -16.98
CA LEU A 195 -3.59 -42.03 -17.40
C LEU A 195 -4.87 -41.77 -16.63
N ILE A 196 -4.76 -40.97 -15.56
CA ILE A 196 -5.90 -40.49 -14.80
C ILE A 196 -6.86 -39.98 -15.87
N GLY A 197 -7.95 -40.72 -16.09
CA GLY A 197 -8.91 -40.39 -17.14
C GLY A 197 -9.33 -38.93 -16.91
N SER A 198 -9.61 -38.18 -17.98
CA SER A 198 -10.03 -36.78 -17.87
C SER A 198 -11.12 -36.58 -16.79
N HIS A 199 -11.99 -37.57 -16.62
CA HIS A 199 -12.98 -37.65 -15.55
C HIS A 199 -12.40 -37.81 -14.13
N GLN A 200 -11.44 -38.71 -13.91
CA GLN A 200 -10.78 -38.88 -12.60
C GLN A 200 -9.96 -37.64 -12.20
N LEU A 201 -9.37 -36.96 -13.18
CA LEU A 201 -8.64 -35.70 -12.94
C LEU A 201 -9.60 -34.58 -12.54
N PHE A 202 -10.75 -34.49 -13.21
CA PHE A 202 -11.82 -33.56 -12.87
C PHE A 202 -12.41 -33.86 -11.49
N GLN A 203 -12.63 -35.14 -11.15
CA GLN A 203 -13.10 -35.57 -9.85
C GLN A 203 -12.10 -35.23 -8.73
N LEU A 204 -10.81 -35.46 -8.96
CA LEU A 204 -9.76 -35.07 -8.02
C LEU A 204 -9.70 -33.55 -7.86
N GLN A 205 -9.82 -32.80 -8.95
CA GLN A 205 -9.92 -31.35 -8.90
C GLN A 205 -11.12 -30.89 -8.08
N GLN A 206 -12.25 -31.61 -8.17
CA GLN A 206 -13.45 -31.31 -7.40
C GLN A 206 -13.27 -31.62 -5.91
N TYR A 207 -12.68 -32.76 -5.55
CA TYR A 207 -12.36 -33.07 -4.16
C TYR A 207 -11.35 -32.09 -3.56
N LEU A 208 -10.37 -31.64 -4.35
CA LEU A 208 -9.42 -30.62 -3.92
C LEU A 208 -10.13 -29.29 -3.64
N LYS A 209 -11.04 -28.86 -4.52
CA LYS A 209 -11.85 -27.65 -4.31
C LYS A 209 -12.75 -27.77 -3.09
N GLU A 210 -13.39 -28.92 -2.88
CA GLU A 210 -14.23 -29.18 -1.71
C GLU A 210 -13.40 -29.21 -0.42
N ALA A 211 -12.23 -29.84 -0.43
CA ALA A 211 -11.31 -29.88 0.70
C ALA A 211 -10.85 -28.47 1.08
N LEU A 212 -10.47 -27.65 0.10
CA LEU A 212 -10.08 -26.24 0.30
C LEU A 212 -11.25 -25.41 0.83
N TYR A 213 -12.46 -25.61 0.32
CA TYR A 213 -13.64 -24.92 0.83
C TYR A 213 -13.95 -25.30 2.29
N ARG A 214 -13.87 -26.59 2.63
CA ARG A 214 -14.04 -27.08 4.01
C ARG A 214 -12.95 -26.56 4.94
N GLU A 215 -11.72 -26.46 4.46
CA GLU A 215 -10.60 -25.87 5.19
C GLU A 215 -10.87 -24.41 5.51
N LYS A 216 -11.18 -23.59 4.50
CA LYS A 216 -11.55 -22.18 4.69
C LYS A 216 -12.74 -22.01 5.65
N THR A 217 -13.75 -22.89 5.56
CA THR A 217 -14.91 -22.84 6.47
C THR A 217 -14.52 -23.21 7.91
N ARG A 218 -13.61 -24.17 8.10
CA ARG A 218 -13.10 -24.53 9.43
C ARG A 218 -12.25 -23.42 10.03
N GLU A 219 -11.38 -22.80 9.24
CA GLU A 219 -10.59 -21.63 9.66
C GLU A 219 -11.50 -20.49 10.10
N GLU A 220 -12.54 -20.18 9.32
CA GLU A 220 -13.50 -19.13 9.66
C GLU A 220 -14.28 -19.45 10.94
N LYS A 221 -14.69 -20.71 11.15
CA LYS A 221 -15.32 -21.13 12.41
C LYS A 221 -14.35 -21.07 13.60
N MET A 222 -13.08 -21.41 13.40
CA MET A 222 -12.05 -21.30 14.43
C MET A 222 -11.83 -19.85 14.83
N ARG A 223 -11.76 -18.95 13.84
CA ARG A 223 -11.69 -17.50 14.05
C ARG A 223 -12.89 -16.96 14.85
N GLN A 224 -14.10 -17.40 14.52
CA GLN A 224 -15.31 -17.02 15.26
C GLN A 224 -15.31 -17.54 16.70
N LEU A 225 -14.82 -18.77 16.92
CA LEU A 225 -14.69 -19.33 18.26
C LEU A 225 -13.65 -18.58 19.10
N GLU A 226 -12.52 -18.21 18.50
CA GLU A 226 -11.50 -17.37 19.15
C GLU A 226 -12.07 -16.01 19.55
N GLU A 227 -12.83 -15.37 18.66
CA GLU A 227 -13.49 -14.09 18.91
C GLU A 227 -14.48 -14.19 20.09
N VAL A 228 -15.33 -15.22 20.10
CA VAL A 228 -16.26 -15.45 21.21
C VAL A 228 -15.50 -15.75 22.50
N LEU A 229 -14.41 -16.53 22.45
CA LEU A 229 -13.62 -16.86 23.63
C LEU A 229 -13.02 -15.60 24.27
N VAL A 230 -12.40 -14.73 23.46
CA VAL A 230 -11.87 -13.44 23.94
C VAL A 230 -12.98 -12.56 24.51
N ALA A 231 -14.13 -12.48 23.83
CA ALA A 231 -15.27 -11.72 24.33
C ALA A 231 -15.80 -12.26 25.67
N THR A 232 -15.86 -13.59 25.84
CA THR A 232 -16.28 -14.21 27.09
C THR A 232 -15.27 -14.02 28.22
N GLU A 233 -13.97 -14.05 27.91
CA GLU A 233 -12.92 -13.76 28.87
C GLU A 233 -13.05 -12.33 29.40
N ALA A 234 -13.16 -11.34 28.50
CA ALA A 234 -13.36 -9.95 28.86
C ALA A 234 -14.66 -9.73 29.66
N ALA A 235 -15.76 -10.38 29.28
CA ALA A 235 -17.02 -10.33 30.02
C ALA A 235 -16.89 -10.94 31.43
N SER A 236 -16.12 -12.03 31.57
CA SER A 236 -15.89 -12.66 32.87
C SER A 236 -15.00 -11.82 33.78
N GLU A 237 -13.96 -11.18 33.24
CA GLU A 237 -13.06 -10.31 34.00
C GLU A 237 -13.79 -9.05 34.49
N THR A 238 -14.62 -8.46 33.62
CA THR A 238 -15.45 -7.30 33.98
C THR A 238 -16.50 -7.67 35.03
N ALA A 239 -17.16 -8.82 34.91
CA ALA A 239 -18.08 -9.33 35.92
C ALA A 239 -17.39 -9.58 37.27
N TRP A 240 -16.19 -10.17 37.26
CA TRP A 240 -15.42 -10.40 38.48
C TRP A 240 -15.00 -9.08 39.14
N LYS A 241 -14.51 -8.11 38.36
CA LYS A 241 -14.19 -6.75 38.85
C LYS A 241 -15.42 -6.06 39.45
N ALA A 242 -16.59 -6.21 38.83
CA ALA A 242 -17.83 -5.66 39.34
C ALA A 242 -18.22 -6.28 40.69
N GLY A 243 -18.10 -7.61 40.84
CA GLY A 243 -18.36 -8.30 42.10
C GLY A 243 -17.42 -7.85 43.24
N VAL A 244 -16.12 -7.75 42.97
CA VAL A 244 -15.15 -7.24 43.96
C VAL A 244 -15.47 -5.79 44.37
N ASN A 245 -15.91 -4.97 43.42
CA ASN A 245 -16.32 -3.60 43.71
C ASN A 245 -17.61 -3.56 44.54
N GLU A 246 -18.58 -4.43 44.25
CA GLU A 246 -19.79 -4.59 45.05
C GLU A 246 -19.46 -4.98 46.49
N ASP A 247 -18.63 -6.00 46.69
CA ASP A 247 -18.17 -6.43 48.02
C ASP A 247 -17.49 -5.28 48.78
N ARG A 248 -16.65 -4.50 48.08
CA ARG A 248 -15.99 -3.32 48.67
C ARG A 248 -16.99 -2.23 49.05
N LEU A 249 -18.02 -2.00 48.23
CA LEU A 249 -19.08 -1.04 48.51
C LEU A 249 -19.95 -1.51 49.69
N LEU A 250 -20.30 -2.79 49.74
CA LEU A 250 -21.04 -3.39 50.86
C LEU A 250 -20.26 -3.24 52.17
N ALA A 251 -18.98 -3.60 52.18
CA ALA A 251 -18.13 -3.42 53.36
C ALA A 251 -18.02 -1.93 53.77
N ARG A 252 -18.00 -1.01 52.79
CA ARG A 252 -18.01 0.44 53.07
C ARG A 252 -19.35 0.88 53.68
N ILE A 253 -20.48 0.40 53.16
CA ILE A 253 -21.82 0.68 53.69
C ILE A 253 -21.90 0.20 55.14
N GLU A 254 -21.51 -1.04 55.43
CA GLU A 254 -21.50 -1.58 56.80
C GLU A 254 -20.64 -0.71 57.75
N SER A 255 -19.47 -0.27 57.29
CA SER A 255 -18.60 0.62 58.09
C SER A 255 -19.25 2.00 58.36
N LEU A 256 -19.99 2.54 57.37
CA LEU A 256 -20.67 3.82 57.49
C LEU A 256 -21.90 3.70 58.38
N GLU A 257 -22.66 2.59 58.29
CA GLU A 257 -23.78 2.30 59.18
C GLU A 257 -23.31 2.15 60.63
N ALA A 258 -22.17 1.46 60.85
CA ALA A 258 -21.55 1.37 62.16
C ALA A 258 -21.13 2.76 62.69
N ALA A 259 -20.50 3.58 61.84
CA ALA A 259 -20.10 4.94 62.19
C ALA A 259 -21.32 5.84 62.50
N LEU A 260 -22.38 5.76 61.69
CA LEU A 260 -23.64 6.46 61.91
C LEU A 260 -24.34 6.00 63.19
N SER A 261 -24.30 4.71 63.51
CA SER A 261 -24.83 4.16 64.77
C SER A 261 -24.07 4.72 65.98
N ILE A 262 -22.75 4.86 65.88
CA ILE A 262 -21.92 5.48 66.93
C ILE A 262 -22.22 6.98 67.03
N HIS A 263 -22.31 7.68 65.90
CA HIS A 263 -22.59 9.12 65.87
C HIS A 263 -24.01 9.44 66.38
N SER A 264 -25.01 8.65 66.02
CA SER A 264 -26.39 8.86 66.51
C SER A 264 -26.47 8.72 68.03
N LYS A 265 -25.67 7.84 68.61
CA LYS A 265 -25.57 7.64 70.07
C LYS A 265 -24.73 8.72 70.77
N ASN A 266 -23.80 9.37 70.06
CA ASN A 266 -22.79 10.27 70.63
C ASN A 266 -22.93 11.76 70.23
N SER A 267 -23.89 12.13 69.39
CA SER A 267 -24.09 13.51 68.90
C SER A 267 -24.70 14.42 69.96
N THR A 268 -23.83 15.12 70.68
CA THR A 268 -24.20 16.34 71.40
C THR A 268 -24.16 17.53 70.45
N PRO A 269 -24.98 18.58 70.66
CA PRO A 269 -24.99 19.76 69.80
C PRO A 269 -23.61 20.43 69.65
N ASP A 270 -22.76 20.36 70.68
CA ASP A 270 -21.40 20.91 70.64
C ASP A 270 -20.47 20.13 69.70
N LYS A 271 -20.58 18.80 69.63
CA LYS A 271 -19.79 18.00 68.69
C LYS A 271 -20.21 18.25 67.24
N LEU A 272 -21.50 18.45 66.99
CA LEU A 272 -22.01 18.83 65.68
C LEU A 272 -21.48 20.20 65.25
N LYS A 273 -21.40 21.16 66.18
CA LYS A 273 -20.82 22.47 65.92
C LYS A 273 -19.33 22.38 65.60
N GLN A 274 -18.57 21.58 66.37
CA GLN A 274 -17.14 21.37 66.13
C GLN A 274 -16.86 20.70 64.77
N GLU A 275 -17.67 19.71 64.36
CA GLU A 275 -17.57 19.11 63.04
C GLU A 275 -17.97 20.08 61.92
N LEU A 276 -18.97 20.93 62.14
CA LEU A 276 -19.33 21.97 61.18
C LEU A 276 -18.17 22.97 60.98
N ASP A 277 -17.54 23.43 62.06
CA ASP A 277 -16.38 24.31 62.00
C ASP A 277 -15.21 23.63 61.28
N ARG A 278 -14.97 22.34 61.55
CA ARG A 278 -13.95 21.52 60.88
C ARG A 278 -14.22 21.41 59.37
N LEU A 279 -15.46 21.12 58.97
CA LEU A 279 -15.84 20.99 57.56
C LEU A 279 -15.79 22.33 56.82
N VAL A 280 -16.11 23.44 57.48
CA VAL A 280 -15.98 24.79 56.91
C VAL A 280 -14.51 25.13 56.66
N GLU A 281 -13.62 24.80 57.60
CA GLU A 281 -12.19 25.00 57.45
C GLU A 281 -11.60 24.11 56.35
N GLU A 282 -11.97 22.82 56.30
CA GLU A 282 -11.57 21.91 55.22
C GLU A 282 -12.06 22.40 53.84
N ARG A 283 -13.30 22.89 53.76
CA ARG A 283 -13.85 23.49 52.53
C ARG A 283 -13.05 24.71 52.10
N SER A 284 -12.73 25.61 53.03
CA SER A 284 -11.92 26.81 52.78
C SER A 284 -10.54 26.44 52.22
N GLN A 285 -9.88 25.45 52.83
CA GLN A 285 -8.56 24.99 52.38
C GLN A 285 -8.61 24.34 50.99
N LEU A 286 -9.64 23.54 50.70
CA LEU A 286 -9.85 22.95 49.38
C LEU A 286 -10.13 24.04 48.33
N GLU A 287 -10.95 25.04 48.65
CA GLU A 287 -11.20 26.17 47.76
C GLU A 287 -9.94 26.98 47.47
N MET A 288 -9.12 27.24 48.49
CA MET A 288 -7.85 27.94 48.35
C MET A 288 -6.86 27.17 47.47
N THR A 289 -6.66 25.87 47.75
CA THR A 289 -5.74 25.03 46.96
C THR A 289 -6.21 24.85 45.52
N ALA A 290 -7.52 24.69 45.30
CA ALA A 290 -8.08 24.65 43.95
C ALA A 290 -7.85 25.97 43.21
N ARG A 291 -8.07 27.12 43.87
CA ARG A 291 -7.84 28.44 43.29
C ARG A 291 -6.37 28.66 42.94
N GLU A 292 -5.45 28.27 43.82
CA GLU A 292 -4.00 28.35 43.59
C GLU A 292 -3.57 27.47 42.41
N ASN A 293 -4.09 26.25 42.31
CA ASN A 293 -3.82 25.35 41.18
C ASN A 293 -4.32 25.93 39.86
N VAL A 294 -5.53 26.50 39.84
CA VAL A 294 -6.08 27.16 38.63
C VAL A 294 -5.24 28.37 38.24
N ASN A 295 -4.84 29.21 39.21
CA ASN A 295 -3.98 30.36 38.94
C ASN A 295 -2.61 29.94 38.39
N ARG A 296 -2.00 28.89 38.96
CA ARG A 296 -0.74 28.34 38.47
C ARG A 296 -0.87 27.81 37.03
N ALA A 297 -1.93 27.05 36.74
CA ALA A 297 -2.18 26.56 35.38
C ALA A 297 -2.43 27.70 34.39
N LEU A 298 -3.09 28.78 34.82
CA LEU A 298 -3.28 29.98 34.00
C LEU A 298 -1.94 30.69 33.72
N GLU A 299 -1.05 30.76 34.71
CA GLU A 299 0.28 31.35 34.55
C GLU A 299 1.15 30.52 33.59
N GLU A 300 1.16 29.19 33.74
CA GLU A 300 1.86 28.27 32.81
C GLU A 300 1.31 28.37 31.39
N LYS A 301 -0.01 28.52 31.25
CA LYS A 301 -0.65 28.80 29.95
C LYS A 301 -0.17 30.13 29.38
N ASN A 302 -0.19 31.21 30.16
CA ASN A 302 0.24 32.52 29.68
C ASN A 302 1.73 32.51 29.26
N GLU A 303 2.58 31.87 30.05
CA GLU A 303 4.01 31.73 29.76
C GLU A 303 4.26 30.92 28.48
N SER A 304 3.55 29.79 28.30
CA SER A 304 3.63 29.00 27.06
C SER A 304 3.09 29.76 25.84
N THR A 305 2.03 30.56 25.98
CA THR A 305 1.55 31.42 24.89
C THR A 305 2.54 32.52 24.52
N MET A 306 3.25 33.09 25.51
CA MET A 306 4.30 34.09 25.24
C MET A 306 5.49 33.46 24.51
N ARG A 307 5.94 32.28 24.95
CA ARG A 307 6.99 31.51 24.26
C ARG A 307 6.60 31.15 22.83
N LEU A 308 5.34 30.77 22.60
CA LEU A 308 4.83 30.47 21.28
C LEU A 308 4.88 31.71 20.37
N ALA A 309 4.44 32.86 20.88
CA ALA A 309 4.51 34.12 20.13
C ALA A 309 5.97 34.55 19.82
N ASP A 310 6.92 34.27 20.70
CA ASP A 310 8.34 34.55 20.45
C ASP A 310 8.92 33.63 19.37
N VAL A 311 8.58 32.33 19.40
CA VAL A 311 8.97 31.37 18.36
C VAL A 311 8.34 31.72 17.01
N GLU A 312 7.07 32.12 16.98
CA GLU A 312 6.39 32.56 15.76
C GLU A 312 7.09 33.79 15.15
N ARG A 313 7.44 34.79 15.96
CA ARG A 313 8.21 35.95 15.50
C ARG A 313 9.57 35.54 14.94
N SER A 314 10.30 34.68 15.63
CA SER A 314 11.59 34.16 15.14
C SER A 314 11.44 33.34 13.85
N MET A 315 10.34 32.62 13.68
CA MET A 315 10.08 31.85 12.47
C MET A 315 9.85 32.80 11.28
N ILE A 316 9.03 33.84 11.47
CA ILE A 316 8.77 34.87 10.44
C ILE A 316 10.09 35.53 10.01
N THR A 317 10.96 35.92 10.96
CA THR A 317 12.24 36.54 10.61
C THR A 317 13.13 35.57 9.81
N THR A 318 13.22 34.30 10.22
CA THR A 318 14.01 33.31 9.46
C THR A 318 13.42 33.01 8.08
N GLU A 319 12.09 33.09 7.93
CA GLU A 319 11.41 32.93 6.65
C GLU A 319 11.70 34.11 5.72
N GLU A 320 11.68 35.34 6.24
CA GLU A 320 12.08 36.55 5.51
C GLU A 320 13.55 36.48 5.07
N GLU A 321 14.45 36.03 5.94
CA GLU A 321 15.87 35.81 5.60
C GLU A 321 16.04 34.75 4.50
N CYS A 322 15.33 33.63 4.59
CA CYS A 322 15.34 32.60 3.54
C CYS A 322 14.84 33.15 2.20
N ASN A 323 13.78 33.96 2.22
CA ASN A 323 13.24 34.59 1.02
C ASN A 323 14.23 35.61 0.41
N HIS A 324 14.92 36.36 1.25
CA HIS A 324 15.97 37.28 0.81
C HIS A 324 17.16 36.55 0.17
N LEU A 325 17.61 35.46 0.78
CA LEU A 325 18.67 34.62 0.23
C LEU A 325 18.27 33.99 -1.10
N ARG A 326 17.03 33.51 -1.24
CA ARG A 326 16.51 32.99 -2.52
C ARG A 326 16.55 34.05 -3.62
N LYS A 327 16.08 35.27 -3.34
CA LYS A 327 16.14 36.38 -4.31
C LYS A 327 17.58 36.69 -4.73
N LYS A 328 18.52 36.70 -3.78
CA LYS A 328 19.95 36.88 -4.10
C LYS A 328 20.50 35.77 -4.98
N VAL A 329 20.10 34.53 -4.75
CA VAL A 329 20.49 33.41 -5.62
C VAL A 329 19.94 33.62 -7.03
N ASP A 330 18.66 33.97 -7.16
CA ASP A 330 18.05 34.24 -8.47
C ASP A 330 18.77 35.40 -9.20
N GLU A 331 19.10 36.48 -8.50
CA GLU A 331 19.85 37.62 -9.06
C GLU A 331 21.27 37.22 -9.51
N LEU A 332 21.96 36.38 -8.74
CA LEU A 332 23.28 35.88 -9.09
C LEU A 332 23.23 34.90 -10.27
N GLU A 333 22.20 34.06 -10.34
CA GLU A 333 21.97 33.16 -11.48
C GLU A 333 21.71 33.93 -12.77
N GLU A 334 20.91 35.01 -12.72
CA GLU A 334 20.66 35.89 -13.86
C GLU A 334 21.94 36.63 -14.31
N SER A 335 22.72 37.15 -13.36
CA SER A 335 24.00 37.79 -13.64
C SER A 335 25.01 36.82 -14.28
N LEU A 336 25.10 35.59 -13.76
CA LEU A 336 25.94 34.54 -14.31
C LEU A 336 25.50 34.15 -15.73
N ALA A 337 24.20 34.00 -15.97
CA ALA A 337 23.66 33.70 -17.29
C ALA A 337 23.99 34.79 -18.31
N SER A 338 23.87 36.06 -17.93
CA SER A 338 24.25 37.21 -18.77
C SER A 338 25.76 37.21 -19.09
N SER A 339 26.60 36.89 -18.10
CA SER A 339 28.05 36.76 -18.31
C SER A 339 28.40 35.61 -19.28
N ILE A 340 27.71 34.47 -19.17
CA ILE A 340 27.87 33.34 -20.09
C ILE A 340 27.48 33.75 -21.52
N ASP A 341 26.34 34.42 -21.71
CA ASP A 341 25.91 34.91 -23.04
C ASP A 341 26.90 35.93 -23.64
N ALA A 342 27.48 36.81 -22.81
CA ALA A 342 28.52 37.73 -23.24
C ALA A 342 29.80 37.00 -23.70
N LEU A 343 30.24 35.99 -22.95
CA LEU A 343 31.39 35.16 -23.32
C LEU A 343 31.12 34.37 -24.60
N GLU A 344 29.92 33.82 -24.78
CA GLU A 344 29.52 33.10 -25.99
C GLU A 344 29.58 34.00 -27.23
N LYS A 345 29.05 35.24 -27.13
CA LYS A 345 29.16 36.26 -28.18
C LYS A 345 30.62 36.58 -28.51
N GLN A 346 31.48 36.70 -27.50
CA GLN A 346 32.90 36.97 -27.70
C GLN A 346 33.61 35.79 -28.39
N ILE A 347 33.26 34.54 -28.04
CA ILE A 347 33.78 33.34 -28.71
C ILE A 347 33.37 33.30 -30.18
N ILE A 348 32.11 33.61 -30.51
CA ILE A 348 31.63 33.68 -31.89
C ILE A 348 32.43 34.71 -32.69
N LEU A 349 32.65 35.91 -32.13
CA LEU A 349 33.43 36.95 -32.78
C LEU A 349 34.87 36.52 -33.02
N MET A 350 35.54 35.96 -31.99
CA MET A 350 36.90 35.44 -32.10
C MET A 350 37.01 34.34 -33.18
N THR A 351 36.03 33.46 -33.25
CA THR A 351 35.97 32.39 -34.27
C THR A 351 35.84 32.98 -35.67
N SER A 352 35.01 34.00 -35.84
CA SER A 352 34.86 34.70 -37.13
C SER A 352 36.14 35.42 -37.57
N GLN A 353 36.84 36.07 -36.62
CA GLN A 353 38.12 36.72 -36.88
C GLN A 353 39.20 35.70 -37.23
N SER A 354 39.28 34.58 -36.51
CA SER A 354 40.22 33.49 -36.82
C SER A 354 40.00 32.91 -38.22
N LYS A 355 38.73 32.77 -38.65
CA LYS A 355 38.42 32.34 -40.02
C LYS A 355 38.90 33.34 -41.07
N LEU A 356 38.66 34.64 -40.86
CA LEU A 356 39.13 35.69 -41.76
C LEU A 356 40.66 35.76 -41.83
N ILE A 357 41.35 35.54 -40.72
CA ILE A 357 42.82 35.46 -40.68
C ILE A 357 43.28 34.26 -41.52
N SER A 358 42.68 33.08 -41.34
CA SER A 358 43.02 31.89 -42.14
C SER A 358 42.79 32.10 -43.64
N GLU A 359 41.71 32.77 -44.04
CA GLU A 359 41.45 33.12 -45.45
C GLU A 359 42.47 34.15 -45.98
N ALA A 360 42.91 35.10 -45.15
CA ALA A 360 43.94 36.06 -45.51
C ALA A 360 45.33 35.41 -45.63
N GLU A 361 45.67 34.50 -44.72
CA GLU A 361 46.89 33.68 -44.78
C GLU A 361 46.93 32.84 -46.06
N GLY A 362 45.84 32.15 -46.40
CA GLY A 362 45.75 31.39 -47.65
C GLY A 362 45.95 32.25 -48.90
N ARG A 363 45.34 33.45 -48.95
CA ARG A 363 45.56 34.40 -50.05
C ARG A 363 47.01 34.90 -50.12
N ALA A 364 47.65 35.13 -48.99
CA ALA A 364 49.06 35.54 -48.93
C ALA A 364 49.98 34.42 -49.43
N GLU A 365 49.75 33.17 -49.03
CA GLU A 365 50.51 32.01 -49.50
C GLU A 365 50.38 31.81 -51.02
N GLU A 366 49.17 31.94 -51.58
CA GLU A 366 48.99 31.89 -53.04
C GLU A 366 49.74 33.03 -53.75
N ALA A 367 49.70 34.25 -53.21
CA ALA A 367 50.43 35.38 -53.78
C ALA A 367 51.94 35.14 -53.75
N GLU A 368 52.48 34.62 -52.65
CA GLU A 368 53.88 34.21 -52.56
C GLU A 368 54.24 33.10 -53.56
N MET A 369 53.34 32.14 -53.80
CA MET A 369 53.56 31.10 -54.80
C MET A 369 53.62 31.70 -56.21
N ARG A 370 52.69 32.60 -56.56
CA ARG A 370 52.69 33.33 -57.83
C ARG A 370 53.97 34.16 -58.01
N LEU A 371 54.44 34.83 -56.95
CA LEU A 371 55.71 35.57 -56.96
C LEU A 371 56.89 34.63 -57.20
N ARG A 372 56.97 33.50 -56.49
CA ARG A 372 58.02 32.48 -56.70
C ARG A 372 58.03 31.92 -58.12
N ASP A 373 56.86 31.66 -58.70
CA ASP A 373 56.77 31.17 -60.09
C ASP A 373 57.13 32.25 -61.12
N ARG A 374 56.80 33.52 -60.85
CA ARG A 374 57.25 34.65 -61.67
C ARG A 374 58.76 34.83 -61.60
N GLU A 375 59.37 34.74 -60.42
CA GLU A 375 60.83 34.77 -60.25
C GLU A 375 61.52 33.61 -61.00
N ARG A 376 60.98 32.38 -60.91
CA ARG A 376 61.47 31.23 -61.71
C ARG A 376 61.36 31.49 -63.21
N SER A 377 60.29 32.15 -63.65
CA SER A 377 60.08 32.48 -65.06
C SER A 377 61.06 33.54 -65.55
N ILE A 378 61.30 34.58 -64.75
CA ILE A 378 62.29 35.63 -65.04
C ILE A 378 63.69 35.02 -65.13
N THR A 379 64.12 34.26 -64.13
CA THR A 379 65.44 33.60 -64.13
C THR A 379 65.63 32.64 -65.31
N LEU A 380 64.57 31.97 -65.76
CA LEU A 380 64.60 31.13 -66.96
C LEU A 380 64.72 31.96 -68.25
N ASN A 381 64.07 33.13 -68.30
CA ASN A 381 64.17 34.04 -69.43
C ASN A 381 65.56 34.68 -69.51
N GLU A 382 66.13 35.11 -68.37
CA GLU A 382 67.51 35.58 -68.27
C GLU A 382 68.51 34.53 -68.78
N ARG A 383 68.36 33.25 -68.39
CA ARG A 383 69.19 32.16 -68.93
C ARG A 383 69.04 31.95 -70.44
N LYS A 384 67.85 32.18 -71.00
CA LYS A 384 67.62 32.10 -72.45
C LYS A 384 68.28 33.26 -73.18
N GLU A 385 68.23 34.46 -72.61
CA GLU A 385 68.93 35.64 -73.12
C GLU A 385 70.45 35.45 -73.06
N GLU A 386 71.00 34.96 -71.94
CA GLU A 386 72.43 34.61 -71.81
C GLU A 386 72.86 33.58 -72.88
N LEU A 387 72.05 32.55 -73.13
CA LEU A 387 72.32 31.57 -74.19
C LEU A 387 72.25 32.20 -75.60
N GLY A 388 71.38 33.20 -75.80
CA GLY A 388 71.28 33.98 -77.02
C GLY A 388 72.52 34.86 -77.23
N ASP A 389 72.95 35.54 -76.18
CA ASP A 389 74.14 36.39 -76.15
C ASP A 389 75.42 35.57 -76.36
N ASP A 390 75.53 34.38 -75.78
CA ASP A 390 76.65 33.48 -76.01
C ASP A 390 76.71 32.97 -77.45
N LYS A 391 75.56 32.70 -78.08
CA LYS A 391 75.49 32.42 -79.53
C LYS A 391 75.93 33.63 -80.36
N LEU A 392 75.54 34.84 -79.95
CA LEU A 392 75.93 36.09 -80.62
C LEU A 392 77.43 36.37 -80.48
N ARG A 393 77.99 36.14 -79.29
CA ARG A 393 79.43 36.23 -78.99
C ARG A 393 80.22 35.21 -79.80
N SER A 394 79.73 33.97 -79.90
CA SER A 394 80.32 32.94 -80.76
C SER A 394 80.35 33.36 -82.23
N ALA A 395 79.26 33.95 -82.74
CA ALA A 395 79.19 34.50 -84.10
C ALA A 395 80.14 35.70 -84.30
N LEU A 396 80.27 36.59 -83.31
CA LEU A 396 81.21 37.72 -83.34
C LEU A 396 82.68 37.27 -83.34
N VAL A 397 83.05 36.23 -82.58
CA VAL A 397 84.40 35.65 -82.60
C VAL A 397 84.70 35.00 -83.95
N TYR A 398 83.72 34.36 -84.58
CA TYR A 398 83.84 33.82 -85.94
C TYR A 398 84.04 34.93 -87.00
N LEU A 399 83.33 36.05 -86.87
CA LEU A 399 83.49 37.22 -87.75
C LEU A 399 84.80 37.98 -87.52
N ALA A 400 85.28 38.07 -86.27
CA ALA A 400 86.52 38.78 -85.93
C ALA A 400 87.80 38.03 -86.34
N THR A 401 87.72 36.73 -86.65
CA THR A 401 88.84 35.93 -87.16
C THR A 401 88.96 35.95 -88.70
N SER A 402 88.09 36.72 -89.38
CA SER A 402 88.11 36.92 -90.83
C SER A 402 88.89 38.19 -91.22
N PRO A 403 89.70 38.17 -92.30
CA PRO A 403 90.50 39.34 -92.74
C PRO A 403 89.64 40.52 -93.23
N PRO A 404 90.16 41.77 -93.21
CA PRO A 404 89.35 42.98 -93.22
C PRO A 404 88.70 43.25 -94.59
N ILE A 405 87.37 43.40 -94.61
CA ILE A 405 86.60 43.79 -95.79
C ILE A 405 86.24 45.28 -95.71
N ASP A 406 86.32 45.91 -96.87
CA ASP A 406 86.30 47.34 -97.16
C ASP A 406 85.23 48.20 -96.47
N ARG A 407 85.69 49.39 -96.06
CA ARG A 407 84.96 50.46 -95.36
C ARG A 407 83.83 51.12 -96.18
N GLN A 408 83.49 50.58 -97.36
CA GLN A 408 82.43 51.09 -98.24
C GLN A 408 81.14 50.24 -98.22
N LEU A 409 81.11 49.07 -97.57
CA LEU A 409 79.87 48.30 -97.37
C LEU A 409 79.11 48.66 -96.06
N LEU A 410 79.79 49.36 -95.13
CA LEU A 410 79.26 49.72 -93.81
C LEU A 410 78.26 50.90 -93.83
N SER A 411 78.22 51.70 -94.89
CA SER A 411 77.20 52.75 -95.07
C SER A 411 75.87 52.21 -95.61
N SER A 412 75.89 51.08 -96.31
CA SER A 412 74.69 50.41 -96.84
C SER A 412 73.94 49.63 -95.77
N LEU A 413 74.66 49.02 -94.82
CA LEU A 413 74.07 48.28 -93.69
C LEU A 413 73.41 49.21 -92.66
N HIS A 414 73.95 50.41 -92.43
CA HIS A 414 73.36 51.36 -91.48
C HIS A 414 71.99 51.90 -91.93
N SER A 415 71.64 51.79 -93.21
CA SER A 415 70.30 52.09 -93.73
C SER A 415 69.29 50.96 -93.49
N VAL A 416 69.75 49.70 -93.41
CA VAL A 416 68.90 48.51 -93.22
C VAL A 416 68.65 48.25 -91.73
N THR A 417 69.64 48.49 -90.86
CA THR A 417 69.47 48.34 -89.40
C THR A 417 68.53 49.38 -88.78
N SER A 418 68.41 50.57 -89.39
CA SER A 418 67.42 51.58 -88.97
C SER A 418 65.99 51.28 -89.47
N GLN A 419 65.83 50.43 -90.49
CA GLN A 419 64.52 49.94 -90.95
C GLN A 419 64.03 48.76 -90.11
N MET A 420 64.93 47.90 -89.63
CA MET A 420 64.60 46.77 -88.74
C MET A 420 64.30 47.17 -87.28
N LEU A 421 64.73 48.37 -86.84
CA LEU A 421 64.39 48.94 -85.52
C LEU A 421 63.07 49.73 -85.53
N LYS A 422 62.32 49.71 -86.64
CA LYS A 422 61.02 50.39 -86.76
C LYS A 422 59.85 49.44 -87.09
N GLU A 423 60.08 48.12 -87.03
CA GLU A 423 59.07 47.08 -87.30
C GLU A 423 58.94 46.04 -86.15
N SER A 424 59.37 46.36 -84.93
CA SER A 424 59.10 45.51 -83.73
C SER A 424 58.18 46.17 -82.70
N SER A 425 57.40 47.16 -83.12
CA SER A 425 56.31 47.72 -82.32
C SER A 425 55.08 47.87 -83.21
N GLU A 426 54.18 46.88 -83.09
CA GLU A 426 52.76 46.81 -83.49
C GLU A 426 52.45 45.53 -84.30
N GLU A 427 51.97 44.47 -83.63
CA GLU A 427 50.59 43.95 -83.76
C GLU A 427 50.35 42.61 -83.05
N SER A 428 49.09 42.45 -82.60
CA SER A 428 48.42 41.37 -81.83
C SER A 428 48.69 41.38 -80.31
N GLY A 429 47.74 41.70 -79.41
CA GLY A 429 46.28 41.71 -79.51
C GLY A 429 45.70 40.40 -78.94
N GLU A 430 44.86 40.55 -77.90
CA GLU A 430 43.96 39.55 -77.26
C GLU A 430 44.65 38.53 -76.31
N GLU A 431 44.25 38.30 -75.05
CA GLU A 431 43.16 38.72 -74.16
C GLU A 431 43.67 38.48 -72.70
N ASP A 432 43.29 39.33 -71.75
CA ASP A 432 42.53 38.98 -70.52
C ASP A 432 42.86 39.82 -69.28
N GLU A 433 41.79 40.43 -68.76
CA GLU A 433 41.53 41.04 -67.44
C GLU A 433 42.62 41.84 -66.71
N THR A 434 42.49 43.17 -66.77
CA THR A 434 42.90 44.05 -65.66
C THR A 434 41.69 44.84 -65.15
N GLU A 435 41.02 44.29 -64.13
CA GLU A 435 40.17 45.09 -63.27
C GLU A 435 41.01 45.80 -62.21
N ALA A 436 40.79 47.10 -62.13
CA ALA A 436 41.46 48.03 -61.25
C ALA A 436 41.06 47.80 -59.79
N ILE A 437 42.07 47.70 -58.91
CA ILE A 437 41.91 47.97 -57.49
C ILE A 437 41.88 49.52 -57.35
N PRO A 438 40.81 50.13 -56.83
CA PRO A 438 40.68 51.57 -56.77
C PRO A 438 41.65 52.18 -55.74
N PRO A 439 42.07 53.44 -55.96
CA PRO A 439 42.96 54.15 -55.05
C PRO A 439 42.22 54.60 -53.80
N VAL A 440 42.94 54.53 -52.68
CA VAL A 440 42.58 55.11 -51.38
C VAL A 440 42.44 56.63 -51.53
N PRO A 441 41.32 57.26 -51.12
CA PRO A 441 41.25 58.70 -50.99
C PRO A 441 41.54 59.18 -49.57
N ASP A 442 42.29 60.27 -49.55
CA ASP A 442 42.62 61.21 -48.49
C ASP A 442 41.61 61.40 -47.35
N ALA A 443 42.15 61.60 -46.14
CA ALA A 443 41.59 62.51 -45.13
C ALA A 443 42.33 63.87 -45.27
N PRO A 444 41.89 65.02 -44.68
CA PRO A 444 40.75 65.25 -43.77
C PRO A 444 39.95 66.55 -44.07
N GLN A 445 38.81 66.78 -43.38
CA GLN A 445 38.51 68.03 -42.62
C GLN A 445 37.07 68.10 -42.07
N GLY A 446 36.97 68.32 -40.75
CA GLY A 446 36.01 69.24 -40.10
C GLY A 446 34.64 68.71 -39.66
N HIS A 447 34.48 68.33 -38.39
CA HIS A 447 33.95 69.19 -37.30
C HIS A 447 33.41 68.35 -36.11
N ILE A 448 34.09 68.52 -34.97
CA ILE A 448 33.58 68.63 -33.58
C ILE A 448 32.39 67.75 -33.17
N SER A 449 32.64 66.79 -32.27
CA SER A 449 32.14 66.83 -30.89
C SER A 449 32.89 65.81 -30.01
N ASP A 450 33.03 66.21 -28.76
CA ASP A 450 34.03 65.81 -27.77
C ASP A 450 33.94 64.38 -27.22
N ASP A 451 35.05 64.02 -26.57
CA ASP A 451 35.24 62.99 -25.54
C ASP A 451 35.22 61.54 -25.98
N VAL A 452 36.41 60.95 -26.20
CA VAL A 452 36.91 59.81 -25.42
C VAL A 452 38.44 59.75 -25.54
N GLN A 453 39.11 59.81 -24.39
CA GLN A 453 40.55 59.63 -24.20
C GLN A 453 41.00 58.27 -24.78
N ARG A 454 41.95 58.30 -25.72
CA ARG A 454 42.82 57.17 -26.05
C ARG A 454 43.70 56.88 -24.83
N ASP A 455 43.78 55.62 -24.43
CA ASP A 455 45.03 55.07 -23.94
C ASP A 455 45.34 53.77 -24.69
N SER A 456 46.59 53.63 -25.09
CA SER A 456 47.08 52.58 -25.96
C SER A 456 47.62 51.40 -25.14
N SER A 457 47.57 50.22 -25.74
CA SER A 457 48.41 49.04 -25.45
C SER A 457 48.31 48.43 -24.05
N GLN A 458 47.60 47.30 -23.96
CA GLN A 458 48.06 46.13 -23.20
C GLN A 458 47.35 44.88 -23.72
N ILE A 459 48.16 43.89 -24.10
CA ILE A 459 47.78 42.49 -24.35
C ILE A 459 46.94 42.01 -23.14
N PRO A 460 45.80 41.29 -23.29
CA PRO A 460 45.06 40.86 -22.12
C PRO A 460 45.89 39.81 -21.37
N ASP A 461 46.30 40.23 -20.20
CA ASP A 461 47.18 39.56 -19.26
C ASP A 461 46.53 38.26 -18.73
N VAL A 462 47.35 37.23 -18.55
CA VAL A 462 46.99 35.89 -18.03
C VAL A 462 46.38 35.98 -16.61
N THR A 463 46.44 37.16 -15.99
CA THR A 463 45.83 37.53 -14.71
C THR A 463 44.30 37.56 -14.74
N VAL A 464 43.65 38.04 -15.81
CA VAL A 464 42.17 38.13 -15.86
C VAL A 464 41.52 36.75 -15.85
N LEU A 465 42.12 35.77 -16.53
CA LEU A 465 41.62 34.40 -16.58
C LEU A 465 41.82 33.69 -15.23
N ASN A 466 42.94 33.94 -14.55
CA ASN A 466 43.19 33.44 -13.21
C ASN A 466 42.28 34.10 -12.15
N ASP A 467 41.94 35.38 -12.30
CA ASP A 467 41.04 36.09 -11.40
C ASP A 467 39.59 35.60 -11.55
N VAL A 468 39.12 35.35 -12.77
CA VAL A 468 37.82 34.72 -13.03
C VAL A 468 37.77 33.29 -12.47
N GLN A 469 38.86 32.52 -12.60
CA GLN A 469 38.95 31.17 -12.06
C GLN A 469 38.99 31.15 -10.53
N ARG A 470 39.59 32.17 -9.90
CA ARG A 470 39.58 32.37 -8.45
C ARG A 470 38.21 32.79 -7.92
N GLN A 471 37.52 33.69 -8.62
CA GLN A 471 36.15 34.09 -8.30
C GLN A 471 35.18 32.93 -8.45
N LEU A 472 35.32 32.11 -9.50
CA LEU A 472 34.50 30.92 -9.69
C LEU A 472 34.72 29.89 -8.57
N ALA A 473 35.97 29.70 -8.12
CA ALA A 473 36.33 28.82 -7.01
C ALA A 473 35.84 29.33 -5.64
N GLU A 474 35.63 30.64 -5.49
CA GLU A 474 35.09 31.26 -4.29
C GLU A 474 33.57 31.13 -4.24
N VAL A 475 32.89 31.43 -5.35
CA VAL A 475 31.44 31.24 -5.50
C VAL A 475 31.04 29.78 -5.34
N THR A 476 31.81 28.82 -5.86
CA THR A 476 31.53 27.39 -5.65
C THR A 476 31.71 26.97 -4.19
N ARG A 477 32.67 27.56 -3.46
CA ARG A 477 32.85 27.31 -2.02
C ARG A 477 31.69 27.85 -1.19
N GLU A 478 31.25 29.07 -1.50
CA GLU A 478 30.11 29.69 -0.82
C GLU A 478 28.80 28.94 -1.12
N LYS A 479 28.60 28.49 -2.36
CA LYS A 479 27.47 27.63 -2.72
C LYS A 479 27.46 26.32 -1.93
N LEU A 480 28.60 25.64 -1.82
CA LEU A 480 28.71 24.40 -1.03
C LEU A 480 28.48 24.64 0.47
N ALA A 481 28.97 25.76 1.01
CA ALA A 481 28.74 26.12 2.41
C ALA A 481 27.24 26.36 2.68
N LEU A 482 26.56 27.09 1.78
CA LEU A 482 25.13 27.31 1.87
C LEU A 482 24.31 26.02 1.72
N GLU A 483 24.71 25.11 0.83
CA GLU A 483 24.05 23.79 0.70
C GLU A 483 24.17 22.96 1.98
N VAL A 484 25.34 22.96 2.63
CA VAL A 484 25.54 22.29 3.93
C VAL A 484 24.68 22.92 5.02
N GLU A 485 24.60 24.25 5.07
CA GLU A 485 23.79 24.97 6.05
C GLU A 485 22.29 24.72 5.85
N LEU A 486 21.83 24.71 4.59
CA LEU A 486 20.45 24.41 4.22
C LEU A 486 20.06 22.96 4.56
N GLU A 487 20.98 22.01 4.40
CA GLU A 487 20.78 20.62 4.80
C GLU A 487 20.77 20.47 6.33
N SER A 488 21.59 21.24 7.05
CA SER A 488 21.56 21.30 8.51
C SER A 488 20.22 21.84 9.04
N LEU A 489 19.67 22.88 8.40
CA LEU A 489 18.37 23.47 8.73
C LEU A 489 17.22 22.51 8.41
N ARG A 490 17.31 21.74 7.31
CA ARG A 490 16.35 20.66 7.01
C ARG A 490 16.34 19.59 8.09
N LEU A 491 17.50 19.16 8.57
CA LEU A 491 17.62 18.18 9.66
C LEU A 491 17.06 18.73 10.99
N VAL A 492 17.26 20.02 11.28
CA VAL A 492 16.66 20.70 12.44
C VAL A 492 15.13 20.75 12.30
N ARG A 493 14.60 21.08 11.13
CA ARG A 493 13.14 21.06 10.85
C ARG A 493 12.56 19.66 10.98
N GLN A 494 13.28 18.62 10.55
CA GLN A 494 12.87 17.23 10.69
C GLN A 494 12.88 16.77 12.15
N ARG A 495 13.87 17.19 12.94
CA ARG A 495 13.86 16.96 14.40
C ARG A 495 12.72 17.70 15.09
N ASN A 496 12.50 18.98 14.79
CA ASN A 496 11.43 19.76 15.39
C ASN A 496 10.04 19.21 15.03
N THR A 497 9.84 18.74 13.79
CA THR A 497 8.58 18.05 13.41
C THR A 497 8.40 16.70 14.11
N SER A 498 9.48 15.94 14.34
CA SER A 498 9.44 14.72 15.16
C SER A 498 9.16 15.02 16.64
N VAL A 499 9.70 16.12 17.18
CA VAL A 499 9.45 16.57 18.56
C VAL A 499 8.02 17.07 18.71
N VAL A 500 7.47 17.79 17.72
CA VAL A 500 6.06 18.21 17.70
C VAL A 500 5.13 17.00 17.63
N LYS A 501 5.42 16.00 16.78
CA LYS A 501 4.66 14.73 16.75
C LYS A 501 4.78 13.92 18.05
N GLY A 502 5.95 13.92 18.68
CA GLY A 502 6.17 13.30 19.99
C GLY A 502 5.39 14.00 21.10
N LEU A 503 5.33 15.34 21.08
CA LEU A 503 4.53 16.15 22.00
C LEU A 503 3.02 15.96 21.77
N GLU A 504 2.57 15.77 20.52
CA GLU A 504 1.17 15.40 20.22
C GLU A 504 0.81 14.00 20.72
N MET A 505 1.72 13.02 20.65
CA MET A 505 1.53 11.69 21.23
C MET A 505 1.47 11.73 22.76
N VAL A 506 2.35 12.50 23.41
CA VAL A 506 2.31 12.73 24.87
C VAL A 506 1.03 13.45 25.30
N LYS A 507 0.47 14.31 24.45
CA LYS A 507 -0.82 14.99 24.68
C LYS A 507 -2.03 14.05 24.56
N MET A 508 -1.91 12.95 23.82
CA MET A 508 -2.92 11.89 23.77
C MET A 508 -2.83 10.94 24.97
N ASP A 509 -1.62 10.66 25.47
CA ASP A 509 -1.43 9.81 26.66
C ASP A 509 -1.80 10.52 27.97
N THR A 510 -1.72 11.86 28.02
CA THR A 510 -2.10 12.66 29.22
C THR A 510 -3.60 12.96 29.34
N ILE A 511 -4.42 12.60 28.35
CA ILE A 511 -5.90 12.67 28.46
C ILE A 511 -6.47 11.38 29.12
N GLY A 512 -5.62 10.39 29.38
CA GLY A 512 -5.99 9.07 29.90
C GLY A 512 -5.58 8.76 31.33
N SER A 513 -5.19 9.72 32.17
CA SER A 513 -5.06 9.47 33.62
C SER A 513 -4.92 10.79 34.36
N ASP A 514 -5.96 11.24 35.06
CA ASP A 514 -5.78 12.01 36.29
C ASP A 514 -7.06 11.98 37.11
N GLY A 515 -7.10 10.99 37.99
CA GLY A 515 -8.11 10.82 39.03
C GLY A 515 -7.54 9.89 40.09
N ILE A 516 -6.61 10.40 40.91
CA ILE A 516 -6.40 10.10 42.35
C ILE A 516 -5.27 11.03 42.82
N GLY A 517 -5.60 11.94 43.74
CA GLY A 517 -4.63 12.82 44.40
C GLY A 517 -4.02 12.23 45.68
N CYS A 518 -3.00 12.98 46.16
CA CYS A 518 -2.35 12.95 47.48
C CYS A 518 -1.30 11.82 47.70
N ARG A 519 -0.07 12.05 48.16
CA ARG A 519 0.55 13.10 49.00
C ARG A 519 2.08 13.14 48.79
N GLY A 520 2.71 14.31 48.95
CA GLY A 520 4.17 14.47 48.93
C GLY A 520 4.87 14.18 50.28
N GLY A 521 6.20 14.05 50.21
CA GLY A 521 7.11 14.03 51.35
C GLY A 521 8.58 14.07 50.89
N MET A 522 9.20 15.25 50.99
CA MET A 522 10.62 15.51 50.73
C MET A 522 11.53 14.76 51.71
N GLY A 523 12.74 14.39 51.26
CA GLY A 523 13.83 14.01 52.15
C GLY A 523 14.98 13.32 51.43
N GLY A 524 15.86 14.08 50.80
CA GLY A 524 17.13 13.56 50.32
C GLY A 524 18.07 13.19 51.47
N ARG A 525 18.61 11.97 51.43
CA ARG A 525 19.91 11.59 51.99
C ARG A 525 20.52 10.47 51.15
N GLU A 526 21.79 10.66 50.77
CA GLU A 526 22.68 9.62 50.28
C GLU A 526 22.74 8.45 51.29
N LEU A 527 22.70 7.20 50.81
CA LEU A 527 23.77 6.21 51.01
C LEU A 527 23.40 4.83 50.42
N ALA A 528 24.40 4.23 49.79
CA ALA A 528 24.70 2.79 49.74
C ALA A 528 23.71 1.83 49.05
N ILE A 529 24.10 1.45 47.84
CA ILE A 529 23.74 0.21 47.16
C ILE A 529 24.23 -0.97 48.00
N VAL A 530 23.32 -1.74 48.60
CA VAL A 530 23.58 -3.11 49.04
C VAL A 530 22.35 -3.96 48.72
N ASN A 531 22.51 -4.85 47.75
CA ASN A 531 21.56 -5.89 47.41
C ASN A 531 21.47 -6.90 48.55
N HIS A 532 20.30 -7.04 49.16
CA HIS A 532 19.92 -8.26 49.86
C HIS A 532 18.42 -8.51 49.77
N TRP A 533 18.06 -9.54 49.01
CA TRP A 533 16.76 -10.20 49.07
C TRP A 533 16.60 -10.96 50.38
N PRO A 534 15.37 -11.07 50.89
CA PRO A 534 14.94 -12.33 51.47
C PRO A 534 13.63 -12.85 50.87
N SER A 535 13.69 -14.17 50.64
CA SER A 535 12.70 -15.18 50.31
C SER A 535 11.37 -15.14 51.07
N MET A 536 10.37 -15.82 50.48
CA MET A 536 9.21 -16.56 51.04
C MET A 536 7.89 -16.06 50.45
N ALA A 537 6.92 -16.86 50.02
CA ALA A 537 6.82 -18.31 49.80
C ALA A 537 5.56 -18.51 48.93
N VAL A 538 5.67 -19.30 47.87
CA VAL A 538 4.54 -19.67 47.01
C VAL A 538 3.80 -20.83 47.67
N VAL A 539 2.57 -20.60 48.13
CA VAL A 539 1.64 -21.68 48.49
C VAL A 539 0.86 -22.04 47.23
N ALA A 540 1.21 -23.18 46.65
CA ALA A 540 0.49 -23.81 45.56
C ALA A 540 -0.83 -24.40 46.09
N LEU A 541 -1.96 -23.95 45.54
CA LEU A 541 -3.26 -24.61 45.71
C LEU A 541 -3.65 -25.25 44.36
N VAL A 542 -3.77 -26.58 44.41
CA VAL A 542 -4.12 -27.48 43.32
C VAL A 542 -5.55 -27.19 42.81
N PRO A 543 -5.79 -27.01 41.50
CA PRO A 543 -7.15 -26.85 40.97
C PRO A 543 -7.71 -28.21 40.57
N GLY A 544 -8.80 -28.63 41.23
CA GLY A 544 -9.52 -29.84 40.84
C GLY A 544 -10.40 -30.38 41.94
N LEU A 545 -11.52 -29.71 42.22
CA LEU A 545 -12.75 -30.24 42.84
C LEU A 545 -13.81 -29.13 43.06
N GLY A 546 -13.89 -28.13 42.17
CA GLY A 546 -14.83 -27.01 42.28
C GLY A 546 -15.95 -27.00 41.24
N PHE A 547 -16.00 -27.97 40.32
CA PHE A 547 -16.82 -27.89 39.09
C PHE A 547 -18.15 -28.64 39.14
N LEU A 548 -18.58 -29.18 40.29
CA LEU A 548 -19.79 -30.01 40.39
C LEU A 548 -20.84 -29.53 41.41
N LEU A 549 -20.65 -28.37 42.04
CA LEU A 549 -21.56 -27.86 43.07
C LEU A 549 -22.27 -26.53 42.72
N LEU A 550 -21.98 -25.94 41.55
CA LEU A 550 -22.56 -24.64 41.14
C LEU A 550 -23.68 -24.73 40.08
N LEU A 551 -24.04 -25.92 39.61
CA LEU A 551 -25.09 -26.09 38.58
C LEU A 551 -26.51 -26.35 39.11
N PHE A 552 -26.73 -26.41 40.44
CA PHE A 552 -28.06 -26.70 41.00
C PHE A 552 -28.61 -25.67 42.00
N LEU A 553 -27.97 -24.50 42.18
CA LEU A 553 -28.40 -23.52 43.19
C LEU A 553 -29.31 -22.34 42.76
N PRO A 554 -29.66 -22.07 41.49
CA PRO A 554 -30.59 -20.97 41.20
C PRO A 554 -32.07 -21.38 41.04
N LEU A 555 -32.47 -22.64 41.29
CA LEU A 555 -33.85 -23.10 41.10
C LEU A 555 -34.69 -23.28 42.39
N PHE A 556 -34.14 -23.00 43.58
CA PHE A 556 -34.87 -23.12 44.85
C PHE A 556 -35.05 -21.81 45.65
N SER A 557 -34.68 -20.66 45.10
CA SER A 557 -34.78 -19.35 45.77
C SER A 557 -35.74 -18.38 45.08
N ARG A 558 -36.89 -18.89 44.60
CA ARG A 558 -38.14 -18.13 44.57
C ARG A 558 -39.09 -18.75 45.59
N LEU A 559 -39.91 -17.91 46.24
CA LEU A 559 -41.04 -18.24 47.12
C LEU A 559 -40.74 -18.37 48.63
N SER A 560 -40.45 -17.25 49.28
CA SER A 560 -41.04 -16.95 50.58
C SER A 560 -40.96 -15.44 50.83
N ILE A 561 -41.88 -14.90 51.63
CA ILE A 561 -42.11 -13.48 51.97
C ILE A 561 -43.14 -12.77 51.07
N GLN A 562 -44.40 -13.21 51.17
CA GLN A 562 -45.57 -12.33 51.17
C GLN A 562 -46.74 -13.03 51.87
N SER A 563 -46.86 -12.82 53.19
CA SER A 563 -48.10 -12.84 53.98
C SER A 563 -47.86 -12.19 55.33
#